data_AF-A0A7B8CZQ2-F1
#
_entry.id   AF-A0A7B8CZQ2-F1
#
_cell.length_a   1.000
_cell.length_b   1.000
_cell.length_c   1.000
_cell.angle_alpha   90.00
_cell.angle_beta   90.00
_cell.angle_gamma   90.00
#
_symmetry.space_group_name_H-M   'P 1'
#
loop_
_entity.id
_entity.type
_entity.pdbx_description
1 polymer ?
#
loop_
_entity_poly.entity_id
_entity_poly.type
_entity_poly.pdbx_seq_one_letter_code
_entity_poly.pdbx_strand_id
1 'polypeptide(L)'
;MPPSLRKAVAAAIGGGAIAIASVLITGPSGNDGLEGVSYIPYKDIVGVWTVCHGHTGKDIMLGKTYTKAECKALLNKDLATVARQINPYIKVDIPETTRGALYSFVYNVG
;
A
#
# COMPACT_ATOMS: atom_id res chain seq x y z
N MET A 1 -9.60 -12.12 -9.19
CA MET A 1 -8.27 -11.48 -9.37
C MET A 1 -7.79 -11.72 -10.80
N PRO A 2 -7.35 -10.67 -11.52
CA PRO A 2 -6.76 -10.80 -12.85
C PRO A 2 -5.53 -11.73 -12.86
N PRO A 3 -5.28 -12.50 -13.94
CA PRO A 3 -4.10 -13.35 -14.04
C PRO A 3 -2.78 -12.59 -13.87
N SER A 4 -2.71 -11.33 -14.34
CA SER A 4 -1.54 -10.46 -14.18
C SER A 4 -1.21 -10.21 -12.70
N LEU A 5 -2.22 -9.85 -11.91
CA LEU A 5 -2.06 -9.58 -10.48
C LEU A 5 -1.69 -10.85 -9.71
N ARG A 6 -2.26 -12.02 -10.07
CA ARG A 6 -1.85 -13.30 -9.48
C ARG A 6 -0.37 -13.60 -9.69
N LYS A 7 0.14 -13.39 -10.91
CA LYS A 7 1.56 -13.58 -11.24
C LYS A 7 2.46 -12.60 -10.47
N ALA A 8 2.05 -11.35 -10.37
CA ALA A 8 2.79 -10.33 -9.64
C ALA A 8 2.87 -10.66 -8.14
N VAL A 9 1.77 -11.08 -7.52
CA VAL A 9 1.76 -11.51 -6.12
C VAL A 9 2.66 -12.71 -5.91
N ALA A 10 2.61 -13.72 -6.80
CA ALA A 10 3.48 -14.89 -6.72
C ALA A 10 4.97 -14.51 -6.77
N ALA A 11 5.35 -13.56 -7.63
CA ALA A 11 6.71 -13.04 -7.70
C ALA A 11 7.13 -12.25 -6.44
N ALA A 12 6.18 -11.65 -5.72
CA ALA A 12 6.45 -10.88 -4.52
C ALA A 12 6.56 -11.72 -3.23
N ILE A 13 6.17 -13.00 -3.26
CA ILE A 13 6.17 -13.87 -2.06
C ILE A 13 7.54 -13.91 -1.38
N GLY A 14 8.63 -13.96 -2.16
CA GLY A 14 9.99 -13.98 -1.61
C GLY A 14 10.40 -12.72 -0.85
N GLY A 15 9.68 -11.60 -1.03
CA GLY A 15 9.88 -10.35 -0.30
C GLY A 15 9.03 -10.22 0.97
N GLY A 16 8.27 -11.25 1.34
CA GLY A 16 7.42 -11.28 2.54
C GLY A 16 6.14 -10.44 2.43
N ALA A 17 5.42 -10.34 3.55
CA ALA A 17 4.08 -9.73 3.60
C ALA A 17 4.03 -8.27 3.13
N ILE A 18 5.07 -7.47 3.37
CA ILE A 18 5.13 -6.07 2.88
C ILE A 18 5.19 -6.03 1.35
N ALA A 19 6.00 -6.88 0.72
CA ALA A 19 6.09 -6.93 -0.74
C ALA A 19 4.76 -7.40 -1.37
N ILE A 20 4.11 -8.39 -0.75
CA ILE A 20 2.78 -8.87 -1.18
C ILE A 20 1.76 -7.74 -1.08
N ALA A 21 1.70 -7.03 0.06
CA ALA A 21 0.78 -5.91 0.26
C ALA A 21 1.05 -4.77 -0.72
N SER A 22 2.32 -4.43 -0.95
CA SER A 22 2.71 -3.42 -1.93
C SER A 22 2.21 -3.76 -3.33
N VAL A 23 2.34 -5.01 -3.78
CA VAL A 23 1.83 -5.43 -5.10
C VAL A 23 0.30 -5.41 -5.15
N LEU A 24 -0.38 -5.79 -4.07
CA LEU A 24 -1.85 -5.68 -4.01
C LEU A 24 -2.31 -4.23 -4.15
N ILE A 25 -1.62 -3.29 -3.48
CA ILE A 25 -1.95 -1.87 -3.48
C ILE A 25 -1.64 -1.22 -4.82
N THR A 26 -0.44 -1.43 -5.38
CA THR A 26 -0.01 -0.73 -6.60
C THR A 26 -0.39 -1.44 -7.89
N GLY A 27 -0.59 -2.75 -7.83
CA GLY A 27 -0.66 -3.60 -9.01
C GLY A 27 0.67 -3.70 -9.76
N PRO A 28 0.76 -4.58 -10.78
CA PRO A 28 1.99 -4.77 -11.55
C PRO A 28 2.44 -3.57 -12.38
N SER A 29 1.54 -2.69 -12.83
CA SER A 29 1.91 -1.47 -13.58
C SER A 29 1.98 -0.21 -12.70
N GLY A 30 1.61 -0.31 -11.42
CA GLY A 30 1.67 0.78 -10.46
C GLY A 30 0.42 1.67 -10.42
N ASN A 31 -0.59 1.35 -11.23
CA ASN A 31 -1.87 2.05 -11.36
C ASN A 31 -3.06 1.09 -11.56
N ASP A 32 -2.83 -0.21 -11.41
CA ASP A 32 -3.79 -1.30 -11.66
C ASP A 32 -3.95 -2.21 -10.43
N GLY A 33 -3.59 -1.68 -9.26
CA GLY A 33 -3.80 -2.31 -7.97
C GLY A 33 -5.17 -2.01 -7.38
N LEU A 34 -5.29 -2.31 -6.08
CA LEU A 34 -6.51 -2.05 -5.32
C LEU A 34 -6.67 -0.57 -4.97
N GLU A 35 -5.57 0.17 -4.81
CA GLU A 35 -5.59 1.60 -4.52
C GLU A 35 -5.38 2.42 -5.79
N GLY A 36 -6.09 3.54 -5.88
CA GLY A 36 -5.83 4.56 -6.89
C GLY A 36 -4.47 5.22 -6.67
N VAL A 37 -3.96 5.91 -7.70
CA VAL A 37 -2.71 6.67 -7.59
C VAL A 37 -2.87 8.09 -8.11
N SER A 38 -2.41 9.07 -7.32
CA SER A 38 -2.25 10.46 -7.77
C SER A 38 -0.89 11.00 -7.36
N TYR A 39 -0.08 11.45 -8.32
CA TYR A 39 1.23 12.04 -8.03
C TYR A 39 1.16 13.50 -7.54
N ILE A 40 -0.03 14.11 -7.63
CA ILE A 40 -0.28 15.47 -7.13
C ILE A 40 -1.26 15.36 -5.96
N PRO A 41 -0.98 16.01 -4.82
CA PRO A 41 -1.90 16.02 -3.68
C PRO A 41 -3.29 16.51 -4.07
N TYR A 42 -4.31 15.79 -3.63
CA TYR A 42 -5.72 16.13 -3.83
C TYR A 42 -6.48 16.01 -2.50
N LYS A 43 -7.64 16.66 -2.40
CA LYS A 43 -8.58 16.39 -1.32
C LYS A 43 -9.51 15.26 -1.70
N ASP A 44 -9.61 14.25 -0.86
CA ASP A 44 -10.62 13.21 -1.02
C ASP A 44 -12.03 13.74 -0.71
N ILE A 45 -13.03 12.87 -0.83
CA ILE A 45 -14.45 13.20 -0.62
C ILE A 45 -14.79 13.62 0.81
N VAL A 46 -13.93 13.31 1.80
CA VAL A 46 -14.10 13.73 3.21
C VAL A 46 -13.18 14.90 3.58
N GLY A 47 -12.45 15.47 2.62
CA GLY A 47 -11.65 16.67 2.77
C GLY A 47 -10.22 16.45 3.29
N VAL A 48 -9.73 15.20 3.32
CA VAL A 48 -8.37 14.84 3.73
C VAL A 48 -7.42 14.99 2.55
N TRP A 49 -6.24 15.54 2.80
CA TRP A 49 -5.18 15.62 1.79
C TRP A 49 -4.55 14.25 1.57
N THR A 50 -4.54 13.80 0.32
CA THR A 50 -4.10 12.47 -0.10
C THR A 50 -3.17 12.57 -1.31
N VAL A 51 -2.14 11.74 -1.37
CA VAL A 51 -1.20 11.65 -2.50
C VAL A 51 -0.70 10.21 -2.67
N CYS A 52 -0.04 9.93 -3.79
CA CYS A 52 0.47 8.61 -4.16
C CYS A 52 -0.62 7.56 -4.09
N HIS A 53 -0.32 6.37 -3.55
CA HIS A 53 -1.26 5.26 -3.40
C HIS A 53 -2.11 5.38 -2.14
N GLY A 54 -2.74 6.53 -1.90
CA GLY A 54 -3.59 6.73 -0.72
C GLY A 54 -2.86 7.22 0.55
N HIS A 55 -1.61 7.72 0.41
CA HIS A 55 -0.87 8.27 1.54
C HIS A 55 -1.55 9.55 2.07
N THR A 56 -1.79 9.59 3.38
CA THR A 56 -2.31 10.75 4.11
C THR A 56 -1.33 11.14 5.21
N GLY A 57 -1.16 12.43 5.47
CA GLY A 57 -0.21 12.89 6.47
C GLY A 57 0.04 14.40 6.45
N LYS A 58 0.60 14.91 7.55
CA LYS A 58 1.03 16.33 7.64
C LYS A 58 2.30 16.60 6.84
N ASP A 59 2.98 15.56 6.38
CA ASP A 59 4.18 15.60 5.53
C ASP A 59 3.88 15.77 4.03
N ILE A 60 2.61 15.87 3.64
CA ILE A 60 2.21 16.15 2.26
C ILE A 60 2.53 17.60 1.90
N MET A 61 3.34 17.79 0.86
CA MET A 61 3.70 19.10 0.31
C MET A 61 2.71 19.48 -0.81
N LEU A 62 1.84 20.46 -0.54
CA LEU A 62 0.88 20.97 -1.52
C LEU A 62 1.61 21.62 -2.72
N GLY A 63 1.09 21.39 -3.93
CA GLY A 63 1.69 21.91 -5.17
C GLY A 63 2.92 21.15 -5.68
N LYS A 64 3.40 20.13 -4.94
CA LYS A 64 4.46 19.24 -5.40
C LYS A 64 3.90 18.12 -6.26
N THR A 65 4.59 17.83 -7.36
CA THR A 65 4.44 16.55 -8.08
C THR A 65 5.42 15.54 -7.50
N TYR A 66 4.91 14.47 -6.92
CA TYR A 66 5.69 13.38 -6.36
C TYR A 66 6.18 12.45 -7.47
N THR A 67 7.40 11.96 -7.31
CA THR A 67 7.98 10.95 -8.20
C THR A 67 7.50 9.55 -7.82
N LYS A 68 7.62 8.60 -8.76
CA LYS A 68 7.36 7.17 -8.48
C LYS A 68 8.19 6.63 -7.31
N ALA A 69 9.44 7.07 -7.20
CA ALA A 69 10.34 6.68 -6.11
C ALA A 69 9.86 7.22 -4.75
N GLU A 70 9.44 8.48 -4.69
CA GLU A 70 8.87 9.07 -3.48
C GLU A 70 7.57 8.35 -3.07
N CYS A 71 6.68 8.06 -4.02
CA CYS A 71 5.46 7.31 -3.73
C CYS A 71 5.75 5.89 -3.22
N LYS A 72 6.74 5.20 -3.79
CA LYS A 72 7.17 3.89 -3.29
C LYS A 72 7.74 3.98 -1.88
N ALA A 73 8.52 5.02 -1.57
CA ALA A 73 9.07 5.24 -0.23
C ALA A 73 7.97 5.50 0.80
N LEU A 74 6.97 6.32 0.45
CA LEU A 74 5.79 6.57 1.29
C LEU A 74 5.00 5.28 1.54
N LEU A 75 4.71 4.52 0.49
CA LEU A 75 3.99 3.25 0.63
C LEU A 75 4.72 2.26 1.55
N ASN A 76 6.04 2.13 1.41
CA ASN A 76 6.83 1.27 2.28
C ASN A 76 6.80 1.74 3.75
N LYS A 77 6.85 3.06 3.98
CA LYS A 77 6.73 3.67 5.32
C LYS A 77 5.36 3.39 5.94
N ASP A 78 4.29 3.53 5.17
CA ASP A 78 2.92 3.32 5.63
C ASP A 78 2.66 1.84 5.92
N LEU A 79 3.07 0.93 5.01
CA LEU A 79 2.96 -0.51 5.23
C LEU A 79 3.76 -0.99 6.44
N ALA A 80 4.94 -0.42 6.69
CA ALA A 80 5.68 -0.70 7.92
C ALA A 80 4.93 -0.23 9.18
N THR A 81 4.16 0.85 9.07
CA THR A 81 3.30 1.35 10.16
C THR A 81 2.12 0.41 10.41
N VAL A 82 1.42 0.00 9.35
CA VAL A 82 0.35 -1.02 9.41
C VAL A 82 0.87 -2.31 10.06
N ALA A 83 2.03 -2.80 9.61
CA ALA A 83 2.63 -4.00 10.18
C ALA A 83 2.89 -3.87 11.69
N ARG A 84 3.45 -2.74 12.15
CA ARG A 84 3.67 -2.47 13.58
C ARG A 84 2.37 -2.41 14.37
N GLN A 85 1.31 -1.86 13.78
CA GLN A 85 0.02 -1.72 14.45
C GLN A 85 -0.69 -3.07 14.62
N ILE A 86 -0.68 -3.94 13.59
CA ILE A 86 -1.53 -5.15 13.63
C ILE A 86 -0.81 -6.42 14.05
N ASN A 87 0.51 -6.53 13.85
CA ASN A 87 1.24 -7.75 14.20
C ASN A 87 1.08 -8.17 15.67
N PRO A 88 1.02 -7.25 16.66
CA PRO A 88 0.75 -7.62 18.04
C PRO A 88 -0.61 -8.28 18.26
N TYR A 89 -1.58 -8.11 17.37
CA TYR A 89 -2.94 -8.67 17.47
C TYR A 89 -3.07 -10.05 16.79
N ILE A 90 -2.10 -10.43 15.94
CA ILE A 90 -2.07 -11.74 15.28
C ILE A 90 -1.37 -12.72 16.21
N LYS A 91 -2.16 -13.54 16.93
CA LYS A 91 -1.67 -14.46 17.98
C LYS A 91 -1.35 -15.88 17.52
N VAL A 92 -1.53 -16.15 16.23
CA VAL A 92 -1.29 -17.46 15.62
C VAL A 92 -0.38 -17.30 14.42
N ASP A 93 0.36 -18.37 14.10
CA ASP A 93 1.14 -18.40 12.87
C ASP A 93 0.20 -18.38 11.67
N ILE A 94 0.47 -17.45 10.75
CA ILE A 94 -0.27 -17.31 9.49
C ILE A 94 0.73 -17.25 8.33
N PRO A 95 0.34 -17.71 7.14
CA PRO A 95 1.14 -17.54 5.95
C PRO A 95 1.43 -16.06 5.66
N GLU A 96 2.61 -15.75 5.12
CA GLU A 96 2.97 -14.38 4.69
C GLU A 96 2.01 -13.82 3.64
N THR A 97 1.38 -14.68 2.84
CA THR A 97 0.29 -14.30 1.91
C THR A 97 -0.95 -13.81 2.64
N THR A 98 -1.36 -14.48 3.72
CA THR A 98 -2.45 -14.02 4.58
C THR A 98 -2.07 -12.72 5.29
N ARG A 99 -0.85 -12.64 5.83
CA ARG A 99 -0.35 -11.42 6.49
C ARG A 99 -0.30 -10.23 5.53
N GLY A 100 0.19 -10.42 4.31
CA GLY A 100 0.21 -9.38 3.28
C GLY A 100 -1.18 -8.95 2.82
N ALA A 101 -2.14 -9.88 2.76
CA ALA A 101 -3.54 -9.56 2.52
C ALA A 101 -4.15 -8.73 3.66
N LEU A 102 -3.85 -9.06 4.92
CA LEU A 102 -4.27 -8.28 6.09
C LEU A 102 -3.68 -6.87 6.08
N TYR A 103 -2.40 -6.71 5.71
CA TYR A 103 -1.80 -5.38 5.56
C TYR A 103 -2.53 -4.54 4.50
N SER A 104 -2.86 -5.12 3.35
CA SER A 104 -3.63 -4.43 2.30
C SER A 104 -5.04 -4.05 2.80
N PHE A 105 -5.71 -4.95 3.52
CA PHE A 105 -7.02 -4.66 4.11
C PHE A 105 -6.96 -3.50 5.11
N VAL A 106 -6.03 -3.56 6.07
CA VAL A 106 -5.87 -2.53 7.11
C VAL A 106 -5.40 -1.21 6.53
N TYR A 107 -4.59 -1.23 5.48
CA TYR A 107 -4.23 -0.03 4.73
C TYR A 107 -5.46 0.73 4.22
N ASN A 108 -6.49 0.00 3.80
CA ASN A 108 -7.72 0.59 3.27
C ASN A 108 -8.70 1.03 4.36
N VAL A 109 -8.90 0.22 5.42
CA VAL A 109 -9.96 0.46 6.41
C VAL A 109 -9.50 1.16 7.70
N GLY A 110 -8.20 1.13 8.01
CA GLY A 110 -7.65 1.60 9.29
C GLY A 110 -7.80 0.60 10.42
#